data_AF-A0A914BY75-F1
#
_entry.id   AF-A0A914BY75-F1
#
_cell.length_a   1.000
_cell.length_b   1.000
_cell.length_c   1.000
_cell.angle_alpha   90.00
_cell.angle_beta   90.00
_cell.angle_gamma   90.00
#
_symmetry.space_group_name_H-M   'P 1'
#
loop_
_entity.id
_entity.type
_entity.pdbx_description
1 polymer ?
#
loop_
_entity_poly.entity_id
_entity_poly.type
_entity_poly.pdbx_seq_one_letter_code
_entity_poly.pdbx_strand_id
1 'polypeptide(L)'
;MKATNQFYGGGFNGRLKGDVNGPYYQTWAKYFVRFFEEYAKLGINFWGVTVQNEAVSGVTSPWAAMYMSAEMHSKFIRPNSTKIDMVIDRGNDRNDLDGVAFVTPTNQHVVVLQNRNMTTVYQVEIQDAEIDGKALQLEIEPRSIVTIVWNKIY
;
A
#
# COMPACT_ATOMS: atom_id res chain seq x y z
N MET A 1 22.27 -1.36 -7.02
CA MET A 1 20.95 -1.60 -6.38
C MET A 1 19.99 -2.44 -7.24
N LYS A 2 20.19 -2.56 -8.56
CA LYS A 2 19.43 -3.49 -9.42
C LYS A 2 20.20 -4.79 -9.65
N ALA A 3 19.48 -5.89 -9.83
CA ALA A 3 20.07 -7.22 -10.03
C ALA A 3 20.98 -7.32 -11.28
N THR A 4 20.77 -6.46 -12.28
CA THR A 4 21.36 -6.58 -13.61
C THR A 4 22.68 -5.84 -13.81
N ASN A 5 23.11 -5.01 -12.84
CA ASN A 5 24.30 -4.16 -12.95
C ASN A 5 24.38 -3.29 -14.22
N GLN A 6 23.24 -3.00 -14.85
CA GLN A 6 23.12 -2.22 -16.09
C GLN A 6 22.22 -1.00 -15.87
N PHE A 7 22.61 0.14 -16.45
CA PHE A 7 21.86 1.40 -16.40
C PHE A 7 20.77 1.50 -17.49
N TYR A 8 20.92 0.80 -18.62
CA TYR A 8 19.97 0.73 -19.72
C TYR A 8 19.62 -0.73 -20.03
N GLY A 9 18.34 -1.02 -20.34
CA GLY A 9 17.96 -2.26 -21.02
C GLY A 9 18.16 -3.55 -20.24
N GLY A 10 18.07 -3.53 -18.90
CA GLY A 10 18.21 -4.71 -18.03
C GLY A 10 17.04 -5.69 -18.08
N GLY A 11 16.54 -6.00 -19.29
CA GLY A 11 15.51 -6.97 -19.68
C GLY A 11 14.63 -7.53 -18.58
N PHE A 12 13.37 -7.11 -18.51
CA PHE A 12 12.28 -7.70 -17.70
C PHE A 12 12.62 -8.07 -16.23
N ASN A 13 13.71 -7.56 -15.68
CA ASN A 13 14.28 -7.98 -14.40
C ASN A 13 14.77 -6.78 -13.58
N GLY A 14 13.95 -5.73 -13.53
CA GLY A 14 14.20 -4.52 -12.75
C GLY A 14 14.13 -4.70 -11.22
N ARG A 15 14.38 -5.90 -10.69
CA ARG A 15 14.26 -6.20 -9.25
C ARG A 15 15.44 -5.63 -8.45
N LEU A 16 15.18 -5.31 -7.18
CA LEU A 16 16.26 -5.07 -6.23
C LEU A 16 17.11 -6.35 -6.12
N LYS A 17 18.42 -6.20 -5.94
CA LYS A 17 19.32 -7.35 -5.84
C LYS A 17 18.99 -8.19 -4.59
N GLY A 18 18.97 -9.52 -4.74
CA GLY A 18 18.80 -10.47 -3.63
C GLY A 18 17.35 -10.72 -3.24
N ASP A 19 17.14 -11.49 -2.17
CA ASP A 19 15.81 -11.89 -1.71
C ASP A 19 15.09 -10.78 -0.94
N VAL A 20 13.76 -10.80 -1.00
CA VAL A 20 12.90 -9.96 -0.15
C VAL A 20 13.29 -10.20 1.31
N ASN A 21 13.41 -9.12 2.10
CA ASN A 21 13.95 -9.11 3.48
C ASN A 21 15.45 -9.42 3.63
N GLY A 22 16.15 -9.71 2.54
CA GLY A 22 17.60 -9.85 2.51
C GLY A 22 18.33 -8.53 2.78
N PRO A 23 19.67 -8.55 2.88
CA PRO A 23 20.48 -7.41 3.31
C PRO A 23 20.32 -6.18 2.40
N TYR A 24 20.12 -6.38 1.10
CA TYR A 24 19.91 -5.29 0.15
C TYR A 24 18.54 -4.62 0.34
N TYR A 25 17.48 -5.38 0.59
CA TYR A 25 16.15 -4.85 0.90
C TYR A 25 16.15 -4.07 2.21
N GLN A 26 16.81 -4.60 3.25
CA GLN A 26 16.96 -3.89 4.52
C GLN A 26 17.76 -2.60 4.37
N THR A 27 18.83 -2.61 3.58
CA THR A 27 19.64 -1.42 3.30
C THR A 27 18.82 -0.36 2.56
N TRP A 28 18.06 -0.77 1.54
CA TRP A 28 17.16 0.12 0.82
C TRP A 28 16.09 0.72 1.75
N ALA A 29 15.47 -0.11 2.61
CA ALA A 29 14.47 0.35 3.57
C ALA A 29 15.05 1.37 4.56
N LYS A 30 16.26 1.13 5.09
CA LYS A 30 16.96 2.08 5.96
C LYS A 30 17.25 3.41 5.25
N TYR A 31 17.73 3.35 4.00
CA TYR A 31 17.95 4.55 3.20
C TYR A 31 16.65 5.32 2.98
N PHE A 32 15.56 4.62 2.64
CA PHE A 32 14.25 5.21 2.42
C PHE A 32 13.71 5.90 3.67
N VAL A 33 13.79 5.27 4.84
CA VAL A 33 13.43 5.89 6.13
C VAL A 33 14.29 7.12 6.41
N ARG A 34 15.62 7.00 6.22
CA ARG A 34 16.56 8.08 6.50
C ARG A 34 16.29 9.33 5.66
N PHE A 35 15.82 9.18 4.43
CA PHE A 35 15.40 10.30 3.59
C PHE A 35 14.32 11.15 4.29
N PHE A 36 13.27 10.54 4.84
CA PHE A 36 12.22 11.28 5.56
C PHE A 36 12.75 11.91 6.84
N GLU A 37 13.56 11.16 7.61
CA GLU A 37 14.14 11.66 8.87
C GLU A 37 15.00 12.91 8.66
N GLU A 38 15.86 12.93 7.63
CA GLU A 38 16.72 14.09 7.36
C GLU A 38 15.93 15.32 6.91
N TYR A 39 14.88 15.14 6.10
CA TYR A 39 14.01 16.24 5.70
C TYR A 39 13.17 16.78 6.86
N ALA A 40 12.71 15.89 7.76
CA ALA A 40 11.99 16.29 8.96
C ALA A 40 12.84 17.20 9.87
N LYS A 41 14.16 16.95 9.97
CA LYS A 41 15.09 17.84 10.72
C LYS A 41 15.17 19.25 10.15
N LEU A 42 14.87 19.41 8.86
CA LEU A 42 14.80 20.71 8.19
C LEU A 42 13.40 21.33 8.24
N GLY A 43 12.47 20.74 9.00
CA GLY A 43 11.08 21.18 9.10
C GLY A 43 10.21 20.81 7.88
N ILE A 44 10.70 19.95 6.98
CA ILE A 44 9.97 19.49 5.81
C ILE A 44 9.25 18.19 6.15
N ASN A 45 7.94 18.28 6.36
CA ASN A 45 7.09 17.14 6.65
C ASN A 45 6.39 16.64 5.38
N PHE A 46 6.32 15.32 5.23
CA PHE A 46 5.59 14.68 4.15
C PHE A 46 4.24 14.20 4.66
N TRP A 47 3.18 14.45 3.90
CA TRP A 47 1.84 13.94 4.21
C TRP A 47 1.60 12.53 3.65
N GLY A 48 2.44 12.08 2.70
CA GLY A 48 2.33 10.76 2.10
C GLY A 48 3.47 10.45 1.13
N VAL A 49 3.64 9.17 0.84
CA VAL A 49 4.53 8.66 -0.21
C VAL A 49 3.90 7.44 -0.87
N THR A 50 4.09 7.28 -2.17
CA THR A 50 3.82 6.00 -2.82
C THR A 50 5.00 5.05 -2.59
N VAL A 51 4.71 3.79 -2.25
CA VAL A 51 5.75 2.79 -1.97
C VAL A 51 6.74 2.65 -3.13
N GLN A 52 6.24 2.72 -4.37
CA GLN A 52 7.06 2.72 -5.57
C GLN A 52 6.33 3.33 -6.77
N ASN A 53 7.04 4.10 -7.60
CA ASN A 53 6.54 4.56 -8.90
C ASN A 53 6.54 3.42 -9.93
N GLU A 54 5.43 3.24 -10.65
CA GLU A 54 5.27 2.30 -11.78
C GLU A 54 5.83 0.89 -11.52
N ALA A 55 5.42 0.28 -10.41
CA ALA A 55 6.10 -0.90 -9.89
C ALA A 55 6.05 -2.17 -10.78
N VAL A 56 5.10 -2.27 -11.72
CA VAL A 56 5.05 -3.37 -12.69
C VAL A 56 5.95 -3.14 -13.92
N SER A 57 6.37 -1.90 -14.17
CA SER A 57 7.19 -1.55 -15.34
C SER A 57 8.53 -2.30 -15.38
N GLY A 58 9.05 -2.74 -14.23
CA GLY A 58 10.29 -3.53 -14.17
C GLY A 58 10.20 -4.93 -14.77
N VAL A 59 9.00 -5.42 -15.09
CA VAL A 59 8.77 -6.69 -15.81
C VAL A 59 8.02 -6.53 -17.14
N THR A 60 7.56 -5.32 -17.48
CA THR A 60 6.80 -5.06 -18.72
C THR A 60 7.52 -4.08 -19.65
N SER A 61 8.57 -3.42 -19.19
CA SER A 61 9.26 -2.36 -19.93
C SER A 61 10.78 -2.48 -19.81
N PRO A 62 11.53 -2.11 -20.88
CA PRO A 62 12.99 -2.08 -20.84
C PRO A 62 13.57 -0.89 -20.06
N TRP A 63 12.72 0.03 -19.58
CA TRP A 63 13.15 1.18 -18.80
C TRP A 63 13.73 0.77 -17.45
N ALA A 64 14.57 1.64 -16.90
CA ALA A 64 15.17 1.44 -15.59
C ALA A 64 14.13 1.61 -14.46
N ALA A 65 13.27 0.61 -14.26
CA ALA A 65 12.29 0.57 -13.16
C ALA A 65 12.81 -0.22 -11.95
N MET A 66 12.10 -0.12 -10.82
CA MET A 66 12.24 -1.02 -9.66
C MET A 66 10.98 -1.87 -9.55
N TYR A 67 11.08 -3.14 -9.89
CA TYR A 67 9.95 -4.05 -9.81
C TYR A 67 9.58 -4.33 -8.36
N MET A 68 8.30 -4.14 -8.03
CA MET A 68 7.69 -4.66 -6.81
C MET A 68 6.35 -5.30 -7.17
N SER A 69 6.16 -6.58 -6.81
CA SER A 69 4.85 -7.23 -6.92
C SER A 69 3.88 -6.68 -5.88
N ALA A 70 2.57 -6.94 -6.01
CA ALA A 70 1.58 -6.57 -4.99
C ALA A 70 1.93 -7.18 -3.61
N GLU A 71 2.47 -8.40 -3.58
CA GLU A 71 2.97 -9.04 -2.36
C GLU A 71 4.15 -8.28 -1.75
N MET A 72 5.10 -7.81 -2.57
CA MET A 72 6.22 -6.99 -2.07
C MET A 72 5.73 -5.66 -1.49
N HIS A 73 4.73 -5.01 -2.11
CA HIS A 73 4.12 -3.79 -1.56
C HIS A 73 3.45 -4.04 -0.21
N SER A 74 2.80 -5.20 -0.04
CA SER A 74 2.16 -5.55 1.22
C SER A 74 3.13 -5.61 2.41
N LYS A 75 4.44 -5.81 2.17
CA LYS A 75 5.45 -5.80 3.24
C LYS A 75 5.76 -4.41 3.80
N PHE A 76 5.30 -3.34 3.15
CA PHE A 76 5.38 -1.97 3.64
C PHE A 76 4.16 -1.56 4.48
N ILE A 77 3.18 -2.45 4.58
CA ILE A 77 2.21 -2.46 5.68
C ILE A 77 2.97 -2.92 6.93
N ARG A 78 2.67 -2.37 8.11
CA ARG A 78 3.41 -2.65 9.38
C ARG A 78 3.80 -4.13 9.48
N PRO A 79 5.08 -4.47 9.75
CA PRO A 79 5.53 -5.87 9.84
C PRO A 79 4.64 -6.70 10.77
N ASN A 80 4.43 -7.97 10.43
CA ASN A 80 3.53 -8.91 11.13
C ASN A 80 2.03 -8.55 11.08
N SER A 81 1.62 -7.61 10.22
CA SER A 81 0.19 -7.44 9.92
C SER A 81 -0.32 -8.64 9.11
N THR A 82 -1.51 -9.12 9.45
CA THR A 82 -2.18 -10.23 8.78
C THR A 82 -3.32 -9.71 7.94
N LYS A 83 -3.34 -10.03 6.63
CA LYS A 83 -4.49 -9.73 5.78
C LYS A 83 -5.70 -10.49 6.31
N ILE A 84 -6.83 -9.81 6.44
CA ILE A 84 -8.11 -10.43 6.82
C ILE A 84 -9.05 -10.44 5.62
N ASP A 85 -10.07 -11.29 5.71
CA ASP A 85 -11.10 -11.33 4.69
C ASP A 85 -11.92 -10.03 4.71
N MET A 86 -12.36 -9.61 3.53
CA MET A 86 -13.14 -8.39 3.37
C MET A 86 -14.08 -8.56 2.18
N VAL A 87 -15.36 -8.37 2.44
CA VAL A 87 -16.40 -8.39 1.41
C VAL A 87 -16.83 -6.95 1.14
N ILE A 88 -16.79 -6.55 -0.12
CA ILE A 88 -17.36 -5.28 -0.57
C ILE A 88 -18.62 -5.62 -1.35
N ASP A 89 -19.79 -5.29 -0.79
CA ASP A 89 -21.02 -5.24 -1.56
C ASP A 89 -21.00 -3.98 -2.42
N ARG A 90 -20.97 -4.18 -3.74
CA ARG A 90 -20.87 -3.09 -4.72
C ARG A 90 -22.20 -2.81 -5.40
N GLY A 91 -23.28 -3.52 -5.02
CA GLY A 91 -24.56 -3.46 -5.72
C GLY A 91 -24.41 -3.61 -7.24
N ASN A 92 -24.93 -2.63 -7.99
CA ASN A 92 -24.85 -2.60 -9.46
C ASN A 92 -23.58 -1.92 -10.03
N ASP A 93 -22.74 -1.33 -9.18
CA ASP A 93 -21.59 -0.51 -9.59
C ASP A 93 -20.32 -1.36 -9.60
N ARG A 94 -19.92 -1.83 -10.79
CA ARG A 94 -19.22 -3.12 -10.83
C ARG A 94 -17.71 -3.14 -10.66
N ASN A 95 -16.93 -2.07 -10.72
CA ASN A 95 -15.46 -2.25 -10.66
C ASN A 95 -14.64 -1.09 -10.09
N ASP A 96 -15.22 0.05 -9.67
CA ASP A 96 -14.38 1.22 -9.37
C ASP A 96 -14.04 1.42 -7.90
N LEU A 97 -14.67 0.68 -6.98
CA LEU A 97 -14.32 0.64 -5.57
C LEU A 97 -13.58 -0.66 -5.23
N ASP A 98 -12.30 -0.53 -4.89
CA ASP A 98 -11.44 -1.62 -4.45
C ASP A 98 -11.01 -1.41 -3.00
N GLY A 99 -10.59 -2.49 -2.35
CA GLY A 99 -9.96 -2.36 -1.04
C GLY A 99 -9.29 -3.60 -0.52
N VAL A 100 -8.64 -3.43 0.62
CA VAL A 100 -8.00 -4.51 1.38
C VAL A 100 -8.07 -4.20 2.86
N ALA A 101 -8.22 -5.24 3.68
CA ALA A 101 -8.22 -5.14 5.13
C ALA A 101 -7.08 -5.96 5.75
N PHE A 102 -6.54 -5.50 6.87
CA PHE A 102 -5.53 -6.20 7.65
C PHE A 102 -5.60 -5.88 9.14
N VAL A 103 -5.15 -6.82 9.97
CA VAL A 103 -4.95 -6.66 11.41
C VAL A 103 -3.47 -6.47 11.68
N THR A 104 -3.12 -5.41 12.39
CA THR A 104 -1.73 -5.12 12.80
C THR A 104 -1.34 -5.92 14.06
N PRO A 105 -0.04 -6.05 14.39
CA PRO A 105 0.41 -6.74 15.61
C PRO A 105 -0.07 -6.12 16.92
N THR A 106 -0.48 -4.85 16.85
CA THR A 106 -1.04 -4.10 17.98
C THR A 106 -2.57 -4.19 18.04
N ASN A 107 -3.17 -5.21 17.40
CA ASN A 107 -4.61 -5.45 17.32
C ASN A 107 -5.43 -4.26 16.80
N GLN A 108 -4.85 -3.50 15.86
CA GLN A 108 -5.59 -2.49 15.11
C GLN A 108 -6.09 -3.09 13.80
N HIS A 109 -7.35 -2.83 13.48
CA HIS A 109 -7.95 -3.14 12.19
C HIS A 109 -7.69 -1.97 11.25
N VAL A 110 -7.27 -2.29 10.03
CA VAL A 110 -6.97 -1.30 9.01
C VAL A 110 -7.66 -1.69 7.73
N VAL A 111 -8.37 -0.73 7.15
CA VAL A 111 -9.02 -0.87 5.85
C VAL A 111 -8.49 0.21 4.93
N VAL A 112 -8.06 -0.20 3.75
CA VAL A 112 -7.65 0.69 2.66
C VAL A 112 -8.68 0.56 1.55
N LEU A 113 -9.32 1.66 1.20
CA LEU A 113 -10.31 1.74 0.13
C LEU A 113 -9.81 2.68 -0.96
N GLN A 114 -9.93 2.26 -2.20
CA GLN A 114 -9.53 3.01 -3.38
C GLN A 114 -10.75 3.24 -4.27
N ASN A 115 -11.12 4.51 -4.42
CA ASN A 115 -12.10 4.94 -5.40
C ASN A 115 -11.39 5.34 -6.71
N ARG A 116 -11.53 4.50 -7.74
CA ARG A 116 -11.00 4.73 -9.08
C ARG A 116 -11.95 5.50 -9.98
N ASN A 117 -13.20 5.69 -9.55
CA ASN A 117 -14.20 6.38 -10.32
C ASN A 117 -13.80 7.85 -10.53
N MET A 118 -14.22 8.41 -11.66
CA MET A 118 -13.88 9.77 -12.06
C MET A 118 -14.73 10.85 -11.39
N THR A 119 -15.97 10.51 -11.02
CA THR A 119 -17.00 11.50 -10.65
C THR A 119 -17.85 11.07 -9.46
N THR A 120 -17.94 9.77 -9.18
CA THR A 120 -18.81 9.23 -8.15
C THR A 120 -18.15 9.26 -6.78
N VAL A 121 -18.80 9.91 -5.81
CA VAL A 121 -18.52 9.74 -4.38
C VAL A 121 -19.16 8.44 -3.92
N TYR A 122 -18.39 7.56 -3.28
CA TYR A 122 -18.95 6.36 -2.67
C TYR A 122 -19.30 6.63 -1.20
N GLN A 123 -20.57 6.41 -0.86
CA GLN A 123 -21.05 6.34 0.51
C GLN A 123 -20.80 4.92 1.02
N VAL A 124 -19.85 4.76 1.94
CA VAL A 124 -19.44 3.45 2.44
C VAL A 124 -19.81 3.30 3.89
N GLU A 125 -20.41 2.15 4.21
CA GLU A 125 -20.58 1.67 5.57
C GLU A 125 -19.65 0.47 5.78
N ILE A 126 -18.78 0.57 6.79
CA ILE A 126 -17.85 -0.49 7.18
C ILE A 126 -18.37 -1.12 8.45
N GLN A 127 -18.63 -2.43 8.37
CA GLN A 127 -19.01 -3.25 9.50
C GLN A 127 -17.86 -4.20 9.83
N ASP A 128 -17.52 -4.27 11.10
CA ASP A 128 -16.52 -5.19 11.61
C ASP A 128 -17.25 -6.36 12.28
N ALA A 129 -17.11 -7.56 11.72
CA ALA A 129 -17.82 -8.74 12.20
C ALA A 129 -17.47 -9.10 13.66
N GLU A 130 -16.35 -8.60 14.19
CA GLU A 130 -15.96 -8.80 15.58
C GLU A 130 -16.47 -7.71 16.53
N ILE A 131 -17.07 -6.63 16.01
CA ILE A 131 -17.58 -5.50 16.79
C ILE A 131 -19.09 -5.36 16.54
N ASP A 132 -19.88 -6.01 17.38
CA ASP A 132 -21.33 -6.05 17.22
C ASP A 132 -21.98 -4.66 17.28
N GLY A 133 -22.92 -4.43 16.36
CA GLY A 133 -23.75 -3.22 16.31
C GLY A 133 -23.01 -1.91 16.00
N LYS A 134 -21.74 -1.93 15.57
CA LYS A 134 -21.01 -0.72 15.19
C LYS A 134 -20.66 -0.69 13.71
N ALA A 135 -20.92 0.45 13.10
CA ALA A 135 -20.55 0.72 11.71
C ALA A 135 -19.83 2.07 11.61
N LEU A 136 -18.83 2.13 10.74
CA LEU A 136 -18.16 3.37 10.35
C LEU A 136 -18.73 3.83 9.00
N GLN A 137 -19.33 5.01 8.98
CA GLN A 137 -19.85 5.61 7.75
C GLN A 137 -18.91 6.71 7.28
N LEU A 138 -18.58 6.70 5.99
CA LEU A 138 -17.70 7.68 5.39
C LEU A 138 -17.98 7.88 3.90
N GLU A 139 -17.54 9.03 3.41
CA GLU A 139 -17.54 9.37 2.00
C GLU A 139 -16.16 9.13 1.41
N ILE A 140 -16.11 8.48 0.26
CA ILE A 140 -14.87 8.25 -0.50
C ILE A 140 -14.96 9.01 -1.80
N GLU A 141 -14.26 10.13 -1.84
CA GLU A 141 -14.20 11.04 -2.98
C GLU A 141 -13.69 10.36 -4.26
N PRO A 142 -14.08 10.83 -5.46
CA PRO A 142 -13.53 10.35 -6.71
C PRO A 142 -12.00 10.43 -6.73
N ARG A 143 -11.35 9.48 -7.42
CA ARG A 143 -9.88 9.44 -7.58
C ARG A 143 -9.10 9.49 -6.25
N SER A 144 -9.65 8.93 -5.18
CA SER A 144 -9.04 8.97 -3.84
C SER A 144 -8.66 7.59 -3.31
N ILE A 145 -7.77 7.59 -2.31
CA ILE A 145 -7.46 6.44 -1.48
C ILE A 145 -7.65 6.87 -0.02
N VAL A 146 -8.44 6.13 0.73
CA VAL A 146 -8.70 6.38 2.15
C VAL A 146 -8.18 5.20 2.96
N THR A 147 -7.46 5.50 4.04
CA THR A 147 -6.99 4.50 5.00
C THR A 147 -7.66 4.77 6.35
N ILE A 148 -8.30 3.74 6.89
CA ILE A 148 -9.11 3.81 8.10
C ILE A 148 -8.47 2.85 9.10
N VAL A 149 -8.26 3.32 10.31
CA VAL A 149 -7.59 2.56 11.38
C VAL A 149 -8.42 2.67 12.65
N TRP A 150 -8.76 1.54 13.26
CA TRP A 150 -9.40 1.51 14.58
C TRP A 150 -8.83 0.38 15.45
N ASN A 151 -9.03 0.52 16.75
CA ASN A 151 -8.62 -0.48 17.73
C ASN A 151 -9.77 -1.47 17.96
N LYS A 152 -9.42 -2.74 18.20
CA LYS A 152 -10.36 -3.71 18.78
C LYS A 152 -10.73 -3.25 20.19
N ILE A 153 -12.01 -2.99 20.43
CA ILE A 153 -12.51 -2.65 21.77
C ILE A 153 -12.86 -3.98 22.43
N TYR A 154 -12.17 -4.31 23.54
CA TYR A 154 -12.54 -5.43 24.41
C TYR A 154 -13.64 -5.01 25.38
#